data_AF-A0A821XJN3-F1
#
_entry.id   AF-A0A821XJN3-F1
#
_cell.length_a   1.000
_cell.length_b   1.000
_cell.length_c   1.000
_cell.angle_alpha   90.00
_cell.angle_beta   90.00
_cell.angle_gamma   90.00
#
_symmetry.space_group_name_H-M   'P 1'
#
loop_
_entity.id
_entity.type
_entity.pdbx_description
1 polymer ?
#
loop_
_entity_poly.entity_id
_entity_poly.type
_entity_poly.pdbx_seq_one_letter_code
_entity_poly.pdbx_strand_id
1 'polypeptide(L)'
;MKTFSEFFSSENPRLKHQKPLHSPKVTVWAAIAKWGIIGPFFFENNRGQAVTVNSERYTAMLRSFLIPKLQETRGYTRNTWFQQDGATCHTSNVSIEVVREMFPQKLISRRGDISWPPRSPDVTPADFFLLEECCNRQGRHLDDVVFKK
;
A
#
# COMPACT_ATOMS: atom_id res chain seq x y z
N MET A 1 -1.58 29.51 -4.92
CA MET A 1 -1.39 30.71 -4.08
C MET A 1 -1.83 31.89 -4.93
N LYS A 2 -2.84 32.70 -4.60
CA LYS A 2 -3.42 33.13 -3.33
C LYS A 2 -4.88 33.47 -3.63
N THR A 3 -5.84 33.06 -2.81
CA THR A 3 -6.55 33.95 -1.87
C THR A 3 -7.04 35.25 -2.53
N PHE A 4 -8.35 35.48 -2.62
CA PHE A 4 -9.09 36.35 -1.68
C PHE A 4 -10.58 36.49 -2.07
N SER A 5 -11.40 36.61 -1.02
CA SER A 5 -12.65 37.39 -0.89
C SER A 5 -13.83 37.21 -1.85
N GLU A 6 -15.00 37.07 -1.22
CA GLU A 6 -16.35 37.17 -1.78
C GLU A 6 -16.54 38.39 -2.70
N PHE A 7 -17.09 38.13 -3.89
CA PHE A 7 -17.78 39.10 -4.72
C PHE A 7 -19.20 38.56 -4.97
N PHE A 8 -20.22 39.32 -4.58
CA PHE A 8 -21.60 39.06 -4.97
C PHE A 8 -21.72 39.18 -6.50
N SER A 9 -22.09 38.10 -7.18
CA SER A 9 -22.51 38.12 -8.59
C SER A 9 -23.88 37.44 -8.70
N SER A 10 -24.80 38.10 -9.40
CA SER A 10 -26.21 37.74 -9.50
C SER A 10 -26.53 36.72 -10.60
N GLU A 11 -25.53 36.08 -11.20
CA GLU A 11 -25.76 35.10 -12.28
C GLU A 11 -25.26 33.71 -11.90
N ASN A 12 -26.14 32.74 -12.10
CA ASN A 12 -26.01 31.33 -11.70
C ASN A 12 -25.32 30.53 -12.83
N PRO A 13 -24.03 30.16 -12.73
CA PRO A 13 -23.37 29.40 -13.77
C PRO A 13 -23.69 27.91 -13.53
N ARG A 14 -24.92 27.49 -13.85
CA ARG A 14 -25.29 26.07 -13.90
C ARG A 14 -24.68 25.39 -15.13
N LEU A 15 -23.35 25.32 -15.17
CA LEU A 15 -22.63 24.29 -15.90
C LEU A 15 -21.93 23.43 -14.86
N LYS A 16 -22.72 22.56 -14.23
CA LYS A 16 -22.21 21.47 -13.41
C LYS A 16 -21.53 20.48 -14.35
N HIS A 17 -20.24 20.66 -14.58
CA HIS A 17 -19.44 19.62 -15.20
C HIS A 17 -19.29 18.49 -14.17
N GLN A 18 -20.26 17.58 -14.13
CA GLN A 18 -20.15 16.34 -13.36
C GLN A 18 -19.09 15.48 -14.03
N LYS A 19 -17.83 15.63 -13.61
CA LYS A 19 -16.85 14.56 -13.80
C LYS A 19 -17.39 13.33 -13.06
N PRO A 20 -17.34 12.13 -13.64
CA PRO A 20 -17.76 10.92 -12.94
C PRO A 20 -17.09 10.87 -11.56
N LEU A 21 -17.89 10.80 -10.50
CA LEU A 21 -17.42 10.86 -9.11
C LEU A 21 -16.57 9.62 -8.72
N HIS A 22 -16.49 8.65 -9.61
CA HIS A 22 -15.80 7.38 -9.38
C HIS A 22 -14.73 7.21 -10.45
N SER A 23 -13.52 7.70 -10.14
CA SER A 23 -12.33 7.10 -10.73
C SER A 23 -12.28 5.63 -10.32
N PRO A 24 -11.89 4.70 -11.20
CA PRO A 24 -11.69 3.31 -10.82
C PRO A 24 -10.76 3.26 -9.61
N LYS A 25 -11.28 2.78 -8.47
CA LYS A 25 -10.42 2.46 -7.33
C LYS A 25 -9.52 1.33 -7.79
N VAL A 26 -8.21 1.48 -7.61
CA VAL A 26 -7.22 0.42 -7.80
C VAL A 26 -6.66 0.11 -6.44
N THR A 27 -6.64 -1.16 -6.07
CA THR A 27 -5.96 -1.63 -4.86
C THR A 27 -4.66 -2.27 -5.30
N VAL A 28 -3.55 -1.69 -4.88
CA VAL A 28 -2.21 -2.10 -5.30
C VAL A 28 -1.36 -2.36 -4.07
N TRP A 29 -0.52 -3.39 -4.15
CA TRP A 29 0.53 -3.66 -3.19
C TRP A 29 1.89 -3.44 -3.84
N ALA A 30 2.78 -2.80 -3.10
CA ALA A 30 4.18 -2.67 -3.49
C ALA A 30 5.07 -2.68 -2.24
N ALA A 31 6.32 -3.04 -2.47
CA ALA A 31 7.35 -3.10 -1.45
C ALA A 31 8.55 -2.28 -1.89
N ILE A 32 9.13 -1.53 -0.96
CA ILE A 32 10.37 -0.79 -1.21
C ILE A 32 11.48 -1.35 -0.33
N ALA A 33 12.60 -1.66 -0.96
CA ALA A 33 13.83 -2.07 -0.29
C ALA A 33 15.02 -1.23 -0.77
N LYS A 34 16.12 -1.30 -0.02
CA LYS A 34 17.38 -0.64 -0.41
C LYS A 34 17.87 -1.03 -1.81
N TRP A 35 17.57 -2.24 -2.26
CA TRP A 35 18.01 -2.79 -3.54
C TRP A 35 16.99 -2.64 -4.67
N GLY A 36 15.85 -1.97 -4.42
CA GLY A 36 14.85 -1.71 -5.44
C GLY A 36 13.41 -1.87 -4.94
N ILE A 37 12.48 -1.72 -5.88
CA ILE A 37 11.05 -1.87 -5.66
C ILE A 37 10.62 -3.28 -6.08
N ILE A 38 9.79 -3.93 -5.26
CA ILE A 38 9.12 -5.19 -5.57
C ILE A 38 7.63 -4.90 -5.73
N GLY A 39 7.10 -5.08 -6.93
CA GLY A 39 5.73 -4.69 -7.26
C GLY A 39 5.65 -3.97 -8.61
N PRO A 40 4.51 -3.38 -8.96
CA PRO A 40 3.21 -3.43 -8.27
C PRO A 40 2.48 -4.79 -8.43
N PHE A 41 1.72 -5.20 -7.41
CA PHE A 41 0.73 -6.28 -7.50
C PHE A 41 -0.67 -5.68 -7.43
N PHE A 42 -1.49 -5.95 -8.45
CA PHE A 42 -2.85 -5.41 -8.53
C PHE A 42 -3.86 -6.43 -8.01
N PHE A 43 -4.66 -6.02 -7.03
CA PHE A 43 -5.79 -6.82 -6.56
C PHE A 43 -7.01 -6.51 -7.41
N GLU A 44 -7.21 -7.31 -8.46
CA GLU A 44 -8.30 -7.13 -9.42
C GLU A 44 -9.13 -8.42 -9.60
N ASN A 45 -10.38 -8.26 -10.02
CA ASN A 45 -11.21 -9.36 -10.49
C ASN A 45 -10.99 -9.61 -12.00
N ASN A 46 -11.66 -10.62 -12.56
CA ASN A 46 -11.57 -10.97 -13.99
C ASN A 46 -11.99 -9.85 -14.96
N ARG A 47 -12.58 -8.76 -14.45
CA ARG A 47 -12.99 -7.58 -15.22
C ARG A 47 -12.03 -6.39 -15.04
N GLY A 48 -10.88 -6.59 -14.41
CA GLY A 48 -9.89 -5.53 -14.13
C GLY A 48 -10.39 -4.51 -13.10
N GLN A 49 -11.41 -4.85 -12.30
CA GLN A 49 -11.90 -3.97 -11.24
C GLN A 49 -11.23 -4.32 -9.93
N ALA A 50 -10.84 -3.31 -9.16
CA ALA A 50 -10.21 -3.56 -7.87
C ALA A 50 -11.13 -4.28 -6.90
N VAL A 51 -10.52 -5.13 -6.10
CA VAL A 51 -11.18 -5.88 -5.04
C VAL A 51 -10.63 -5.47 -3.68
N THR A 52 -11.47 -5.63 -2.66
CA THR A 52 -11.06 -5.48 -1.27
C THR A 52 -10.04 -6.55 -0.90
N VAL A 53 -8.95 -6.14 -0.26
CA VAL A 53 -7.91 -7.05 0.24
C VAL A 53 -8.37 -7.60 1.59
N ASN A 54 -8.64 -8.91 1.62
CA ASN A 54 -8.82 -9.65 2.86
C ASN A 54 -7.55 -10.46 3.18
N SER A 55 -7.52 -11.11 4.34
CA SER A 55 -6.37 -11.92 4.77
C SER A 55 -6.03 -13.04 3.77
N GLU A 56 -7.03 -13.69 3.18
CA GLU A 56 -6.83 -14.76 2.20
C GLU A 56 -6.14 -14.25 0.92
N ARG A 57 -6.66 -13.17 0.32
CA ARG A 57 -6.07 -12.55 -0.88
C ARG A 57 -4.68 -11.99 -0.61
N TYR A 58 -4.48 -11.38 0.55
CA TYR A 58 -3.16 -10.90 0.97
C TYR A 58 -2.18 -12.07 1.09
N THR A 59 -2.56 -13.15 1.79
CA THR A 59 -1.73 -14.35 1.94
C THR A 59 -1.44 -15.03 0.60
N ALA A 60 -2.43 -15.09 -0.30
CA ALA A 60 -2.25 -15.60 -1.64
C ALA A 60 -1.24 -14.76 -2.44
N MET A 61 -1.28 -13.44 -2.32
CA MET A 61 -0.29 -12.54 -2.91
C MET A 61 1.10 -12.76 -2.30
N LEU A 62 1.22 -12.88 -0.97
CA LEU A 62 2.51 -13.16 -0.33
C LEU A 62 3.14 -14.45 -0.89
N ARG A 63 2.34 -15.51 -1.01
CA ARG A 63 2.82 -16.82 -1.48
C ARG A 63 3.11 -16.88 -2.97
N SER A 64 2.22 -16.33 -3.80
CA SER A 64 2.31 -16.47 -5.26
C SER A 64 3.16 -15.40 -5.92
N PHE A 65 3.29 -14.21 -5.31
CA PHE A 65 4.00 -13.08 -5.89
C PHE A 65 5.25 -12.70 -5.08
N LEU A 66 5.10 -12.43 -3.78
CA LEU A 66 6.22 -11.89 -2.99
C LEU A 66 7.33 -12.92 -2.75
N ILE A 67 6.99 -14.15 -2.33
CA ILE A 67 7.99 -15.20 -2.06
C ILE A 67 8.89 -15.46 -3.27
N PRO A 68 8.35 -15.73 -4.48
CA PRO A 68 9.18 -15.92 -5.66
C PRO A 68 10.05 -14.69 -5.98
N LYS A 69 9.49 -13.48 -5.86
CA LYS A 69 10.23 -12.24 -6.11
C LYS A 69 11.39 -12.05 -5.14
N LEU A 70 11.21 -12.39 -3.86
CA LEU A 70 12.29 -12.34 -2.87
C LEU A 70 13.40 -13.34 -3.19
N GLN A 71 13.05 -14.55 -3.63
CA GLN A 71 14.01 -15.59 -4.03
C GLN A 71 14.84 -15.17 -5.26
N GLU A 72 14.25 -14.45 -6.21
CA GLU A 72 14.94 -13.89 -7.38
C GLU A 72 15.82 -12.67 -7.03
N THR A 73 15.54 -12.02 -5.91
CA THR A 73 16.16 -10.74 -5.56
C THR A 73 17.48 -10.94 -4.83
N ARG A 74 18.60 -10.60 -5.48
CA ARG A 74 19.96 -10.71 -4.91
C ARG A 74 20.18 -9.96 -3.58
N GLY A 75 19.38 -8.92 -3.31
CA GLY A 75 19.48 -8.12 -2.09
C GLY A 75 18.75 -8.71 -0.88
N TYR A 76 17.84 -9.68 -1.10
CA TYR A 76 17.15 -10.35 -0.01
C TYR A 76 18.10 -11.28 0.72
N THR A 77 18.22 -11.08 2.03
CA THR A 77 19.08 -11.90 2.89
C THR A 77 18.38 -12.29 4.18
N ARG A 78 18.99 -13.27 4.86
CA ARG A 78 18.97 -13.49 6.32
C ARG A 78 18.50 -12.29 7.14
N ASN A 79 19.13 -11.15 6.92
CA ASN A 79 19.10 -9.99 7.81
C ASN A 79 18.06 -8.94 7.43
N THR A 80 17.19 -9.25 6.46
CA THR A 80 16.16 -8.32 6.00
C THR A 80 15.03 -8.21 7.03
N TRP A 81 14.63 -6.98 7.37
CA TRP A 81 13.42 -6.74 8.18
C TRP A 81 12.23 -6.42 7.30
N PHE A 82 11.06 -6.95 7.67
CA PHE A 82 9.80 -6.66 7.01
C PHE A 82 8.95 -5.75 7.90
N GLN A 83 8.52 -4.61 7.37
CA GLN A 83 7.58 -3.71 8.04
C GLN A 83 6.26 -3.67 7.28
N GLN A 84 5.14 -3.87 7.97
CA GLN A 84 3.79 -3.66 7.44
C GLN A 84 2.94 -2.91 8.46
N ASP A 85 1.89 -2.25 7.98
CA ASP A 85 1.00 -1.44 8.80
C ASP A 85 0.06 -2.28 9.71
N GLY A 86 -0.92 -1.61 10.31
CA GLY A 86 -1.89 -2.21 11.23
C GLY A 86 -3.16 -2.75 10.58
N ALA A 87 -3.26 -2.84 9.25
CA ALA A 87 -4.47 -3.29 8.56
C ALA A 87 -4.91 -4.69 9.00
N THR A 88 -6.22 -4.95 8.97
CA THR A 88 -6.79 -6.23 9.44
C THR A 88 -6.29 -7.42 8.63
N CYS A 89 -6.12 -7.25 7.31
CA CYS A 89 -5.58 -8.29 6.43
C CYS A 89 -4.10 -8.60 6.73
N HIS A 90 -3.30 -7.60 7.11
CA HIS A 90 -1.87 -7.74 7.42
C HIS A 90 -1.63 -8.36 8.79
N THR A 91 -2.53 -8.10 9.75
CA THR A 91 -2.43 -8.53 11.15
C THR A 91 -3.21 -9.81 11.48
N SER A 92 -3.80 -10.46 10.47
CA SER A 92 -4.43 -11.77 10.65
C SER A 92 -3.41 -12.84 11.03
N ASN A 93 -3.83 -13.89 11.75
CA ASN A 93 -2.90 -14.97 12.14
C ASN A 93 -2.25 -15.62 10.91
N VAL A 94 -3.05 -15.91 9.89
CA VAL A 94 -2.60 -16.55 8.64
C VAL A 94 -1.56 -15.70 7.90
N SER A 95 -1.78 -14.39 7.80
CA SER A 95 -0.82 -13.50 7.13
C SER A 95 0.47 -13.36 7.93
N ILE A 96 0.38 -13.20 9.25
CA ILE A 96 1.54 -13.07 10.14
C ILE A 96 2.39 -14.34 10.12
N GLU A 97 1.78 -15.52 10.10
CA GLU A 97 2.49 -16.80 10.01
C GLU A 97 3.34 -16.88 8.73
N VAL A 98 2.74 -16.57 7.57
CA VAL A 98 3.48 -16.54 6.29
C VAL A 98 4.61 -15.51 6.30
N VAL A 99 4.38 -14.33 6.88
CA VAL A 99 5.43 -13.32 6.98
C VAL A 99 6.55 -13.75 7.93
N ARG A 100 6.24 -14.42 9.05
CA ARG A 100 7.26 -14.95 9.99
C ARG A 100 8.09 -16.08 9.40
N GLU A 101 7.52 -16.90 8.52
CA GLU A 101 8.27 -17.91 7.77
C GLU A 101 9.33 -17.27 6.87
N MET A 102 8.99 -16.15 6.22
CA MET A 102 9.92 -15.40 5.37
C MET A 102 10.93 -14.58 6.19
N PHE A 103 10.48 -13.93 7.27
CA PHE A 103 11.26 -12.97 8.07
C PHE A 103 11.30 -13.38 9.55
N PRO A 104 11.99 -14.49 9.90
CA PRO A 104 11.99 -15.00 11.26
C PRO A 104 12.62 -13.99 12.23
N GLN A 105 11.86 -13.61 13.26
CA GLN A 105 12.24 -12.63 14.30
C GLN A 105 12.53 -11.22 13.75
N LYS A 106 12.05 -10.89 12.54
CA LYS A 106 12.36 -9.64 11.83
C LYS A 106 11.10 -8.97 11.27
N LEU A 107 9.99 -9.13 11.97
CA LEU A 107 8.71 -8.55 11.61
C LEU A 107 8.38 -7.33 12.47
N ILE A 108 8.29 -6.16 11.84
CA ILE A 108 7.76 -4.93 12.42
C ILE A 108 6.29 -4.81 11.99
N SER A 109 5.36 -5.02 12.92
CA SER A 109 3.93 -4.95 12.66
C SER A 109 3.18 -4.83 13.98
N ARG A 110 1.91 -4.46 13.96
CA ARG A 110 1.06 -4.43 15.17
C ARG A 110 1.06 -5.76 15.94
N ARG A 111 1.26 -6.89 15.25
CA ARG A 111 1.38 -8.25 15.84
C ARG A 111 2.75 -8.91 15.54
N GLY A 112 3.75 -8.10 15.20
CA GLY A 112 5.10 -8.54 14.87
C GLY A 112 5.99 -8.76 16.10
N ASP A 113 7.28 -8.95 15.84
CA ASP A 113 8.34 -9.02 16.84
C ASP A 113 8.60 -7.64 17.46
N ILE A 114 8.51 -6.59 16.65
CA ILE A 114 8.48 -5.20 17.09
C ILE A 114 7.09 -4.63 16.82
N SER A 115 6.43 -4.18 17.89
CA SER A 115 5.10 -3.57 17.79
C SER A 115 5.17 -2.23 17.07
N TRP A 116 4.42 -2.09 15.98
CA TRP A 116 4.23 -0.82 15.28
C TRP A 116 3.09 -0.02 15.91
N PRO A 117 3.28 1.29 16.20
CA PRO A 117 2.25 2.10 16.85
C PRO A 117 0.98 2.20 15.98
N PRO A 118 -0.21 2.17 16.60
CA PRO A 118 -1.47 2.34 15.88
C PRO A 118 -1.63 3.79 15.38
N ARG A 119 -1.97 3.96 14.10
CA ARG A 119 -2.22 5.25 13.42
C ARG A 119 -0.98 6.13 13.24
N SER A 120 0.08 5.57 12.64
CA SER A 120 1.24 6.33 12.16
C SER A 120 1.36 6.24 10.64
N PRO A 121 0.53 6.98 9.87
CA PRO A 121 0.65 7.09 8.42
C PRO A 121 1.95 7.81 7.98
N ASP A 122 2.62 8.51 8.90
CA ASP A 122 3.72 9.43 8.57
C ASP A 122 5.11 8.77 8.55
N VAL A 123 5.21 7.45 8.75
CA VAL A 123 6.51 6.77 9.01
C VAL A 123 6.77 5.59 8.05
N THR A 124 5.98 5.49 6.98
CA THR A 124 6.29 4.60 5.87
C THR A 124 6.88 5.44 4.74
N PRO A 125 8.20 5.37 4.46
CA PRO A 125 8.79 6.03 3.29
C PRO A 125 8.02 5.74 1.99
N ALA A 126 7.43 4.54 1.87
CA ALA A 126 6.64 4.15 0.72
C ALA A 126 5.35 4.98 0.57
N ASP A 127 4.69 5.39 1.66
CA ASP A 127 3.49 6.23 1.57
C ASP A 127 3.86 7.54 0.86
N PHE A 128 4.99 8.17 1.21
CA PHE A 128 5.44 9.39 0.54
C PHE A 128 5.91 9.19 -0.91
N PHE A 129 6.73 8.17 -1.18
CA PHE A 129 7.32 7.97 -2.52
C PHE A 129 6.38 7.34 -3.55
N LEU A 130 5.48 6.45 -3.13
CA LEU A 130 4.52 5.81 -4.03
C LEU A 130 3.26 6.65 -4.20
N LEU A 131 2.86 7.46 -3.19
CA LEU A 131 1.78 8.43 -3.37
C LEU A 131 2.15 9.52 -4.37
N GLU A 132 3.39 10.02 -4.47
CA GLU A 132 3.70 11.05 -5.49
C GLU A 132 3.59 10.52 -6.93
N GLU A 133 4.13 9.33 -7.20
CA GLU A 133 4.01 8.66 -8.50
C GLU A 133 2.55 8.26 -8.83
N CYS A 134 1.77 7.80 -7.83
CA CYS A 134 0.38 7.44 -8.03
C CYS A 134 -0.60 8.63 -8.03
N CYS A 135 -0.41 9.65 -7.19
CA CYS A 135 -1.26 10.84 -7.09
C CYS A 135 -1.11 11.78 -8.28
N ASN A 136 0.04 11.81 -8.96
CA ASN A 136 0.14 12.46 -10.27
C ASN A 136 -0.70 11.74 -11.35
N ARG A 137 -1.25 10.55 -11.07
CA ARG A 137 -2.16 9.84 -11.98
C ARG A 137 -3.58 9.63 -11.48
N GLN A 138 -3.85 9.49 -10.19
CA GLN A 138 -5.20 9.35 -9.59
C GLN A 138 -5.04 9.10 -8.07
N GLY A 139 -5.56 9.98 -7.22
CA GLY A 139 -5.46 9.86 -5.75
C GLY A 139 -5.97 8.52 -5.21
N ARG A 140 -5.13 7.78 -4.48
CA ARG A 140 -5.38 6.40 -4.05
C ARG A 140 -4.71 6.07 -2.71
N HIS A 141 -5.28 5.08 -2.00
CA HIS A 141 -4.76 4.48 -0.77
C HIS A 141 -3.79 3.34 -1.14
N LEU A 142 -2.59 3.38 -0.57
CA LEU A 142 -1.54 2.38 -0.74
C LEU A 142 -1.46 1.52 0.53
N ASP A 143 -1.20 0.23 0.34
CA ASP A 143 -0.82 -0.70 1.40
C ASP A 143 0.69 -0.92 1.25
N ASP A 144 1.48 -0.27 2.11
CA ASP A 144 2.92 -0.16 1.93
C ASP A 144 3.75 -1.02 2.89
N VAL A 145 4.76 -1.68 2.32
CA VAL A 145 5.74 -2.48 3.06
C VAL A 145 7.14 -1.95 2.81
N VAL A 146 7.82 -1.54 3.89
CA VAL A 146 9.19 -1.02 3.84
C VAL A 146 10.15 -2.02 4.44
N PHE A 147 11.16 -2.41 3.68
CA PHE A 147 12.24 -3.23 4.18
C PHE A 147 13.29 -2.36 4.88
N LYS A 148 13.45 -2.54 6.20
CA LYS A 148 14.54 -1.90 6.95
C LYS A 148 15.76 -2.83 6.99
N LYS A 149 16.94 -2.25 6.79
CA LYS A 149 18.23 -2.95 6.83
C LYS A 149 18.65 -3.22 8.27
#